data_AF-A0A6A7RSM6-F1
#
_entry.id   AF-A0A6A7RSM6-F1
#
_cell.length_a   1.000
_cell.length_b   1.000
_cell.length_c   1.000
_cell.angle_alpha   90.00
_cell.angle_beta   90.00
_cell.angle_gamma   90.00
#
_symmetry.space_group_name_H-M   'P 1'
#
loop_
_entity.id
_entity.type
_entity.pdbx_description
1 polymer ?
#
loop_
_entity_poly.entity_id
_entity_poly.type
_entity_poly.pdbx_seq_one_letter_code
_entity_poly.pdbx_strand_id
1 'polypeptide(L)'
;MELSIEQSLHASAGQLAEPLAGINTLITRGMGPGLYQRLIQRGILPVVTMEDDPDAAVSAMLSNTLSRLPVVRRIDPACHAHGHFSHIARQSP
;
A
#
# COMPACT_ATOMS: atom_id res chain seq x y z
N MET A 1 16.73 8.90 7.26
CA MET A 1 16.94 7.55 6.69
C MET A 1 15.95 7.40 5.56
N GLU A 2 16.40 6.97 4.39
CA GLU A 2 15.56 6.74 3.21
C GLU A 2 15.60 5.25 2.88
N LEU A 3 14.45 4.65 2.55
CA LEU A 3 14.34 3.22 2.24
C LEU A 3 14.94 2.92 0.86
N SER A 4 15.57 1.75 0.70
CA SER A 4 16.00 1.30 -0.62
C SER A 4 14.79 1.03 -1.53
N ILE A 5 14.99 1.06 -2.85
CA ILE A 5 13.88 0.90 -3.79
C ILE A 5 13.19 -0.46 -3.64
N GLU A 6 13.94 -1.49 -3.29
CA GLU A 6 13.43 -2.85 -3.03
C GLU A 6 12.56 -2.92 -1.77
N GLN A 7 12.81 -2.02 -0.81
CA GLN A 7 12.00 -1.85 0.40
C GLN A 7 10.80 -0.91 0.18
N SER A 8 10.70 -0.29 -1.01
CA SER A 8 9.59 0.59 -1.34
C SER A 8 8.34 -0.18 -1.73
N LEU A 9 7.20 0.34 -1.31
CA LEU A 9 5.87 -0.25 -1.54
C LEU A 9 5.51 -0.42 -3.02
N HIS A 10 6.11 0.41 -3.88
CA HIS A 10 5.91 0.41 -5.32
C HIS A 10 6.65 -0.75 -6.01
N ALA A 11 7.84 -1.15 -5.53
CA ALA A 11 8.67 -2.16 -6.18
C ALA A 11 8.39 -3.59 -5.67
N SER A 12 7.68 -3.72 -4.54
CA SER A 12 7.32 -5.03 -4.00
C SER A 12 6.26 -5.69 -4.89
N ALA A 13 6.73 -6.52 -5.82
CA ALA A 13 5.99 -7.22 -6.86
C ALA A 13 5.06 -8.29 -6.25
N GLY A 14 3.95 -7.84 -5.68
CA GLY A 14 2.91 -8.73 -5.12
C GLY A 14 3.17 -9.20 -3.69
N GLN A 15 4.41 -9.15 -3.21
CA GLN A 15 4.72 -9.34 -1.79
C GLN A 15 4.66 -7.99 -1.05
N LEU A 16 4.34 -8.00 0.25
CA LEU A 16 4.64 -6.84 1.10
C LEU A 16 6.13 -6.94 1.43
N ALA A 17 6.84 -5.81 1.37
CA ALA A 17 8.21 -5.73 1.83
C ALA A 17 8.31 -6.30 3.26
N GLU A 18 9.37 -7.05 3.56
CA GLU A 18 9.58 -7.72 4.84
C GLU A 18 9.26 -6.86 6.09
N PRO A 19 9.58 -5.54 6.13
CA PRO A 19 9.23 -4.69 7.27
C PRO A 19 7.72 -4.57 7.55
N LEU A 20 6.89 -4.73 6.51
CA LEU A 20 5.44 -4.74 6.64
C LEU A 20 4.87 -6.14 6.89
N ALA A 21 5.65 -7.20 6.75
CA ALA A 21 5.18 -8.56 7.01
C ALA A 21 4.98 -8.83 8.52
N GLY A 22 5.61 -8.03 9.40
CA GLY A 22 5.53 -8.19 10.86
C GLY A 22 4.54 -7.29 11.60
N ILE A 23 3.81 -6.42 10.89
CA ILE A 23 2.88 -5.47 11.54
C ILE A 23 1.45 -6.01 11.56
N ASN A 24 0.66 -5.58 12.54
CA ASN A 24 -0.77 -5.89 12.62
C ASN A 24 -1.66 -4.80 11.99
N THR A 25 -1.18 -3.56 11.93
CA THR A 25 -1.97 -2.39 11.55
C THR A 25 -1.08 -1.36 10.87
N LEU A 26 -1.58 -0.72 9.81
CA LEU A 26 -0.94 0.40 9.14
C LEU A 26 -1.86 1.62 9.16
N ILE A 27 -1.45 2.68 9.85
CA ILE A 27 -2.15 3.98 9.89
C ILE A 27 -1.49 4.92 8.86
N THR A 28 -2.29 5.55 8.00
CA THR A 28 -1.79 6.48 6.96
C THR A 28 -2.83 7.53 6.61
N ARG A 29 -2.40 8.65 6.01
CA ARG A 29 -3.31 9.65 5.43
C ARG A 29 -3.92 9.23 4.09
N GLY A 30 -3.25 8.32 3.38
CA GLY A 30 -3.68 7.88 2.06
C GLY A 30 -3.18 6.50 1.71
N MET A 31 -4.00 5.76 0.95
CA MET A 31 -3.67 4.42 0.49
C MET A 31 -4.38 4.11 -0.82
N GLY A 32 -3.66 3.52 -1.77
CA GLY A 32 -4.25 3.00 -3.00
C GLY A 32 -5.02 1.69 -2.77
N PRO A 33 -6.04 1.37 -3.60
CA PRO A 33 -6.90 0.19 -3.41
C PRO A 33 -6.14 -1.14 -3.50
N GLY A 34 -5.09 -1.22 -4.31
CA GLY A 34 -4.25 -2.42 -4.42
C GLY A 34 -3.46 -2.71 -3.14
N LEU A 35 -2.89 -1.69 -2.49
CA LEU A 35 -2.19 -1.85 -1.22
C LEU A 35 -3.17 -2.22 -0.10
N TYR A 36 -4.31 -1.54 -0.04
CA TYR A 36 -5.38 -1.85 0.91
C TYR A 36 -5.78 -3.33 0.85
N GLN A 37 -6.01 -3.84 -0.37
CA GLN A 37 -6.39 -5.23 -0.57
C GLN A 37 -5.26 -6.21 -0.17
N ARG A 38 -4.00 -5.90 -0.50
CA ARG A 38 -2.86 -6.74 -0.09
C ARG A 38 -2.70 -6.82 1.43
N LEU A 39 -2.95 -5.73 2.16
CA LEU A 39 -2.89 -5.71 3.63
C LEU A 39 -4.00 -6.57 4.24
N ILE A 40 -5.24 -6.40 3.78
CA ILE A 40 -6.38 -7.21 4.23
C ILE A 40 -6.14 -8.71 3.97
N GLN A 41 -5.63 -9.08 2.79
CA GLN A 41 -5.29 -10.47 2.44
C GLN A 41 -4.24 -11.09 3.36
N ARG A 42 -3.42 -10.26 4.02
CA ARG A 42 -2.37 -10.69 4.96
C ARG A 42 -2.79 -10.55 6.43
N GLY A 43 -4.04 -10.20 6.70
CA GLY A 43 -4.55 -10.00 8.07
C GLY A 43 -4.04 -8.72 8.73
N ILE A 44 -3.49 -7.79 7.97
CA ILE A 44 -3.03 -6.50 8.46
C ILE A 44 -4.18 -5.50 8.30
N LEU A 45 -4.48 -4.74 9.35
CA LEU A 45 -5.53 -3.74 9.36
C LEU A 45 -5.06 -2.43 8.71
N PRO A 46 -5.57 -2.06 7.51
CA PRO A 46 -5.35 -0.73 6.98
C PRO A 46 -6.27 0.30 7.68
N VAL A 47 -5.68 1.41 8.11
CA VAL A 47 -6.39 2.55 8.69
C VAL A 47 -6.01 3.80 7.91
N VAL A 48 -7.01 4.43 7.29
CA VAL A 48 -6.83 5.73 6.63
C VAL A 48 -7.49 6.80 7.49
N THR A 49 -6.78 7.87 7.83
CA THR A 49 -7.27 8.95 8.70
C THR A 49 -6.72 10.31 8.27
N MET A 50 -7.39 11.40 8.64
CA MET A 50 -6.85 12.76 8.44
C MET A 50 -5.98 13.23 9.61
N GLU A 51 -5.85 12.42 10.67
CA GLU A 51 -4.98 12.75 11.79
C GLU A 51 -3.53 12.93 11.33
N ASP A 52 -2.93 14.07 11.70
CA ASP A 52 -1.58 14.47 11.31
C ASP A 52 -0.56 14.08 12.37
N ASP A 53 -0.95 14.06 13.65
CA ASP A 53 -0.07 13.72 14.75
C ASP A 53 -0.07 12.19 15.00
N PRO A 54 1.09 11.52 14.92
CA PRO A 54 1.16 10.06 15.04
C PRO A 54 0.77 9.57 16.45
N ASP A 55 1.13 10.31 17.50
CA ASP A 55 0.80 9.94 18.87
C ASP A 55 -0.72 10.08 19.13
N ALA A 56 -1.35 11.13 18.59
CA ALA A 56 -2.80 11.31 18.59
C ALA A 56 -3.51 10.20 17.80
N ALA A 57 -2.98 9.81 16.63
CA ALA A 57 -3.56 8.75 15.82
C ALA A 57 -3.57 7.40 16.55
N VAL A 58 -2.46 7.05 17.21
CA VAL A 58 -2.38 5.83 18.03
C VAL A 58 -3.31 5.92 19.23
N SER A 59 -3.32 7.04 19.95
CA SER A 59 -4.16 7.24 21.12
C SER A 59 -5.66 7.12 20.79
N ALA A 60 -6.09 7.77 19.70
CA ALA A 60 -7.46 7.70 19.21
C ALA A 60 -7.82 6.30 18.69
N MET A 61 -6.87 5.57 18.10
CA MET A 61 -7.10 4.18 17.66
C MET A 61 -7.32 3.25 18.87
N LEU A 62 -6.47 3.35 19.89
CA LEU A 62 -6.57 2.54 21.11
C LEU A 62 -7.83 2.84 21.92
N SER A 63 -8.31 4.08 21.88
CA SER A 63 -9.58 4.49 22.51
C SER A 63 -10.80 4.31 21.59
N ASN A 64 -10.62 3.75 20.40
CA ASN A 64 -11.68 3.50 19.42
C ASN A 64 -12.47 4.77 19.01
N THR A 65 -11.79 5.92 19.01
CA THR A 65 -12.34 7.23 18.63
C THR A 65 -11.77 7.77 17.32
N LEU A 66 -10.77 7.09 16.74
CA LEU A 66 -10.12 7.53 15.50
C LEU A 66 -11.10 7.56 14.32
N SER A 67 -11.26 8.75 13.72
CA SER A 67 -12.03 8.93 12.50
C SER A 67 -11.33 8.26 11.31
N ARG A 68 -12.03 7.35 10.63
CA ARG A 68 -11.50 6.58 9.49
C ARG A 68 -12.12 7.05 8.19
N LEU A 69 -11.27 7.27 7.19
CA LEU A 69 -11.68 7.62 5.85
C LEU A 69 -11.95 6.37 5.00
N PRO A 70 -12.94 6.42 4.09
CA PRO A 70 -13.16 5.35 3.13
C PRO A 70 -12.01 5.28 2.13
N VAL A 71 -11.53 4.07 1.85
CA VAL A 71 -10.62 3.85 0.71
C VAL A 71 -11.46 3.63 -0.53
N VAL A 72 -11.46 4.63 -1.42
CA VAL A 72 -12.21 4.56 -2.68
C VAL A 72 -11.61 3.45 -3.55
N ARG A 73 -12.36 2.34 -3.68
CA ARG A 73 -12.10 1.35 -4.72
C ARG A 73 -12.64 1.94 -6.01
N ARG A 74 -11.77 2.50 -6.84
CA ARG A 74 -12.15 2.75 -8.24
C ARG A 74 -12.37 1.39 -8.89
N ILE A 75 -13.63 0.99 -9.00
CA ILE A 75 -14.04 -0.08 -9.92
C ILE A 75 -14.11 0.58 -11.29
N ASP A 76 -12.96 0.88 -11.88
CA ASP A 76 -12.85 1.20 -13.29
C ASP A 76 -12.46 -0.11 -14.00
N PRO A 77 -13.36 -0.78 -14.74
CA PRO A 77 -13.07 -2.05 -15.42
C PRO A 77 -12.02 -1.95 -16.55
N ALA A 78 -11.38 -0.78 -16.74
CA ALA A 78 -10.60 -0.45 -17.93
C ALA A 78 -9.08 -0.31 -17.70
N CYS A 79 -8.56 -0.56 -16.50
CA CYS A 79 -7.12 -0.38 -16.20
C CYS A 79 -6.37 -1.71 -15.98
N HIS A 80 -6.44 -2.61 -16.96
CA HIS A 80 -5.52 -3.75 -17.10
C HIS A 80 -4.79 -3.71 -18.45
N ALA A 81 -3.95 -2.68 -18.63
CA ALA A 81 -2.96 -2.64 -19.68
C ALA A 81 -1.56 -2.49 -19.07
N HIS A 82 -1.04 -3.56 -18.47
CA HIS A 82 0.41 -3.69 -18.35
C HIS A 82 0.93 -4.10 -19.72
N GLY A 83 1.33 -3.11 -20.52
CA GLY A 83 2.05 -3.34 -21.76
C GLY A 83 3.28 -4.19 -21.47
N HIS A 84 3.28 -5.41 -21.98
CA HIS A 84 4.48 -6.23 -22.12
C HIS A 84 5.47 -5.47 -23.01
N PHE A 85 6.47 -4.82 -22.41
CA PHE A 85 7.62 -4.37 -23.18
C PHE A 85 8.49 -5.59 -23.48
N SER A 86 8.21 -6.26 -24.60
CA SER A 86 9.10 -7.27 -25.16
C SER A 86 10.31 -6.55 -25.75
N HIS A 87 11.45 -6.65 -25.06
CA HIS A 87 12.75 -6.26 -25.58
C HIS A 87 13.13 -7.19 -26.75
N ILE A 88 12.82 -6.77 -27.97
CA ILE A 88 13.32 -7.43 -29.18
C ILE A 88 14.82 -7.13 -29.31
N ALA A 89 15.64 -8.12 -28.97
CA ALA A 89 17.05 -8.13 -29.31
C ALA A 89 17.20 -8.11 -30.84
N ARG A 90 17.62 -6.97 -31.40
CA ARG A 90 18.16 -6.92 -32.76
C ARG A 90 19.64 -7.32 -32.68
N GLN A 91 19.92 -8.58 -32.99
CA GLN A 91 21.22 -8.97 -33.55
C GLN A 91 21.17 -8.64 -35.04
N SER A 92 22.09 -7.79 -35.50
CA SER A 92 22.40 -7.64 -36.93
C SER A 92 23.64 -8.47 -37.26
N PRO A 93 23.71 -9.05 -38.47
CA PRO A 93 24.88 -9.78 -38.97
C PRO A 93 26.09 -8.87 -39.22
#